data_AF-D2BG30-F1
#
_entry.id   AF-D2BG30-F1
#
_cell.length_a   1.000
_cell.length_b   1.000
_cell.length_c   1.000
_cell.angle_alpha   90.00
_cell.angle_beta   90.00
_cell.angle_gamma   90.00
#
_symmetry.space_group_name_H-M   'P 1'
#
loop_
_entity.id
_entity.type
_entity.pdbx_description
1 polymer ?
#
loop_
_entity_poly.entity_id
_entity_poly.type
_entity_poly.pdbx_seq_one_letter_code
_entity_poly.pdbx_strand_id
1 'polypeptide(L)'
;MSYRLSTQKSHDCSNIASYLLTAENNLEKSLASFLLVCKVGQLSPATIHNYSYMVGKFIAFCSRNGVIKPPQITQLVVCLFIQELQETNSAQSVLDYFKQVRRFINWLIENDQITTYPLKNIRLPKVPRKIIQPFNKEQC
;
A
#
# COMPACT_ATOMS: atom_id res chain seq x y z
N MET A 1 -4.23 -11.01 35.15
CA MET A 1 -2.84 -11.22 34.68
C MET A 1 -2.70 -10.47 33.36
N SER A 2 -2.29 -9.22 33.45
CA SER A 2 -2.49 -8.21 32.40
C SER A 2 -1.25 -8.10 31.53
N TYR A 3 -1.29 -8.61 30.30
CA TYR A 3 -0.22 -8.39 29.33
C TYR A 3 -0.42 -7.04 28.64
N ARG A 4 0.27 -6.02 29.17
CA ARG A 4 0.41 -4.71 28.58
C ARG A 4 1.57 -4.77 27.59
N LEU A 5 1.28 -4.94 26.30
CA LEU A 5 2.29 -4.81 25.25
C LEU A 5 2.71 -3.34 25.15
N SER A 6 3.92 -3.06 25.61
CA SER A 6 4.60 -1.78 25.46
C SER A 6 4.79 -1.48 23.97
N THR A 7 4.16 -0.42 23.47
CA THR A 7 4.40 0.13 22.15
C THR A 7 5.53 1.16 22.25
N GLN A 8 6.78 0.68 22.22
CA GLN A 8 7.95 1.55 22.14
C GLN A 8 8.02 2.15 20.72
N LYS A 9 7.47 3.36 20.55
CA LYS A 9 7.64 4.21 19.38
C LYS A 9 8.97 4.98 19.50
N SER A 10 10.04 4.48 18.91
CA SER A 10 11.22 5.29 18.55
C SER A 10 12.01 4.57 17.45
N HIS A 11 11.63 4.78 16.19
CA HIS A 11 12.46 4.32 15.07
C HIS A 11 13.55 5.34 14.80
N ASP A 12 14.67 5.11 15.48
CA ASP A 12 15.96 5.73 15.26
C ASP A 12 16.45 5.40 13.83
N CYS A 13 16.80 6.41 13.03
CA CYS A 13 17.16 6.24 11.61
C CYS A 13 18.32 5.25 11.39
N SER A 14 19.20 5.10 12.38
CA SER A 14 20.32 4.16 12.38
C SER A 14 19.89 2.69 12.25
N ASN A 15 18.71 2.34 12.78
CA ASN A 15 18.19 0.97 12.73
C ASN A 15 17.58 0.64 11.35
N ILE A 16 16.91 1.62 10.73
CA ILE A 16 16.29 1.46 9.40
C ILE A 16 17.36 1.28 8.31
N ALA A 17 18.46 2.04 8.36
CA ALA A 17 19.53 1.92 7.37
C ALA A 17 20.16 0.52 7.37
N SER A 18 20.46 -0.01 8.56
CA SER A 18 21.00 -1.37 8.71
C SER A 18 20.06 -2.43 8.14
N TYR A 19 18.76 -2.36 8.47
CA TYR A 19 17.74 -3.27 7.94
C TYR A 19 17.67 -3.22 6.41
N LEU A 20 17.63 -2.02 5.82
CA LEU A 20 17.53 -1.85 4.37
C LEU A 20 18.77 -2.36 3.62
N LEU A 21 19.95 -2.30 4.23
CA LEU A 21 21.19 -2.77 3.60
C LEU A 21 21.42 -4.29 3.78
N THR A 22 20.93 -4.90 4.86
CA THR A 22 21.31 -6.27 5.26
C THR A 22 20.18 -7.30 5.19
N ALA A 23 18.90 -6.90 5.29
CA ALA A 23 17.80 -7.85 5.35
C ALA A 23 17.57 -8.59 4.02
N GLU A 24 16.96 -9.77 4.07
CA GLU A 24 16.55 -10.51 2.88
C GLU A 24 15.55 -9.69 2.03
N ASN A 25 15.58 -9.87 0.71
CA ASN A 25 14.66 -9.18 -0.19
C ASN A 25 13.23 -9.71 -0.03
N ASN A 26 12.45 -9.05 0.83
CA ASN A 26 11.04 -9.34 1.10
C ASN A 26 10.16 -8.08 0.91
N LEU A 27 8.85 -8.26 1.00
CA LEU A 27 7.89 -7.17 0.76
C LEU A 27 7.99 -6.04 1.80
N GLU A 28 8.25 -6.33 3.06
CA GLU A 28 8.40 -5.31 4.12
C GLU A 28 9.61 -4.42 3.86
N LYS A 29 10.76 -5.03 3.53
CA LYS A 29 11.97 -4.33 3.10
C LYS A 29 11.69 -3.47 1.87
N SER A 30 10.95 -4.01 0.90
CA SER A 30 10.60 -3.30 -0.32
C SER A 30 9.72 -2.07 -0.04
N LEU A 31 8.73 -2.16 0.87
CA LEU A 31 7.95 -1.00 1.31
C LEU A 31 8.82 0.02 2.03
N ALA A 32 9.70 -0.40 2.93
CA ALA A 32 10.60 0.52 3.62
C ALA A 32 11.52 1.28 2.64
N SER A 33 12.09 0.59 1.65
CA SER A 33 12.86 1.19 0.55
C SER A 33 12.01 2.17 -0.28
N PHE A 34 10.79 1.76 -0.66
CA PHE A 34 9.87 2.62 -1.41
C PHE A 34 9.54 3.92 -0.66
N LEU A 35 9.22 3.82 0.64
CA LEU A 35 8.92 4.99 1.46
C LEU A 35 10.15 5.90 1.65
N LEU A 36 11.36 5.32 1.75
CA LEU A 36 12.60 6.10 1.77
C LEU A 36 12.77 6.90 0.47
N VAL A 37 12.57 6.26 -0.68
CA VAL A 37 12.64 6.94 -2.00
C VAL A 37 11.58 8.04 -2.11
N CYS A 38 10.35 7.80 -1.63
CA CYS A 38 9.31 8.83 -1.59
C CYS A 38 9.69 10.04 -0.71
N LYS A 39 10.35 9.80 0.43
CA LYS A 39 10.85 10.88 1.31
C LYS A 39 11.96 11.69 0.64
N VAL A 40 12.92 11.02 -0.02
CA VAL A 40 13.98 11.68 -0.78
C VAL A 40 13.39 12.53 -1.91
N GLY A 41 12.33 12.02 -2.57
CA GLY A 41 11.57 12.76 -3.58
C GLY A 41 10.65 13.86 -3.03
N GLN A 42 10.71 14.17 -1.73
CA GLN A 42 9.93 15.22 -1.06
C GLN A 42 8.40 15.13 -1.28
N LEU A 43 7.87 13.91 -1.39
CA LEU A 43 6.41 13.75 -1.41
C LEU A 43 5.80 14.22 -0.08
N SER A 44 4.56 14.70 -0.15
CA SER A 44 3.89 15.23 1.04
C SER A 44 3.78 14.18 2.15
N PRO A 45 3.82 14.58 3.44
CA PRO A 45 3.66 13.66 4.56
C PRO A 45 2.36 12.84 4.48
N ALA A 46 1.28 13.45 4.00
CA ALA A 46 0.00 12.77 3.80
C ALA A 46 0.08 11.70 2.71
N THR A 47 0.77 11.98 1.60
CA THR A 47 0.99 11.00 0.53
C THR A 47 1.79 9.80 1.03
N ILE A 48 2.89 10.06 1.75
CA ILE A 48 3.75 9.01 2.32
C ILE A 48 2.98 8.17 3.35
N HIS A 49 2.17 8.83 4.19
CA HIS A 49 1.28 8.15 5.13
C HIS A 49 0.29 7.22 4.41
N ASN A 50 -0.37 7.71 3.35
CA ASN A 50 -1.30 6.91 2.57
C ASN A 50 -0.62 5.70 1.92
N TYR A 51 0.58 5.87 1.37
CA TYR A 51 1.38 4.75 0.88
C TYR A 51 1.68 3.75 1.99
N SER A 52 2.24 4.20 3.11
CA SER A 52 2.58 3.34 4.24
C SER A 52 1.37 2.55 4.76
N TYR A 53 0.21 3.21 4.86
CA TYR A 53 -0.99 2.59 5.38
C TYR A 53 -1.60 1.59 4.39
N MET A 54 -1.88 2.03 3.16
CA MET A 54 -2.62 1.22 2.19
C MET A 54 -1.76 0.11 1.58
N VAL A 55 -0.48 0.38 1.30
CA VAL A 55 0.46 -0.66 0.84
C VAL A 55 0.80 -1.59 2.00
N GLY A 56 0.91 -1.09 3.23
CA GLY A 56 1.08 -1.92 4.42
C GLY A 56 -0.05 -2.94 4.60
N LYS A 57 -1.30 -2.54 4.37
CA LYS A 57 -2.46 -3.46 4.36
C LYS A 57 -2.35 -4.54 3.28
N PHE A 58 -1.88 -4.18 2.08
CA PHE A 58 -1.61 -5.15 1.02
C PHE A 58 -0.49 -6.13 1.39
N ILE A 59 0.59 -5.66 2.02
CA ILE A 59 1.67 -6.55 2.46
C ILE A 59 1.22 -7.48 3.58
N ALA A 60 0.40 -7.00 4.51
CA ALA A 60 -0.21 -7.87 5.52
C ALA A 60 -1.10 -8.95 4.88
N PHE A 61 -1.88 -8.59 3.84
CA PHE A 61 -2.61 -9.53 2.99
C PHE A 61 -1.68 -10.55 2.34
N CYS A 62 -0.56 -10.11 1.76
CA CYS A 62 0.40 -11.00 1.11
C CYS A 62 1.01 -11.99 2.13
N SER A 63 1.46 -11.48 3.28
CA SER A 63 2.11 -12.28 4.32
C SER A 63 1.21 -13.40 4.83
N ARG A 64 -0.07 -13.11 5.13
CA ARG A 64 -1.02 -14.14 5.61
C ARG A 64 -1.39 -15.19 4.54
N ASN A 65 -1.14 -14.89 3.27
CA ASN A 65 -1.33 -15.81 2.14
C ASN A 65 -0.02 -16.42 1.63
N GLY A 66 1.08 -16.32 2.39
CA GLY A 66 2.38 -16.92 2.04
C GLY A 66 3.14 -16.21 0.91
N VAL A 67 2.74 -15.00 0.53
CA VAL A 67 3.41 -14.17 -0.46
C VAL A 67 4.37 -13.24 0.27
N ILE A 68 5.67 -13.58 0.26
CA ILE A 68 6.69 -12.93 1.10
C ILE A 68 7.67 -12.10 0.25
N LYS A 69 7.95 -12.54 -0.98
CA LYS A 69 8.95 -11.93 -1.88
C LYS A 69 8.26 -11.23 -3.06
N PRO A 70 8.82 -10.12 -3.57
CA PRO A 70 8.23 -9.38 -4.69
C PRO A 70 7.87 -10.25 -5.92
N PRO A 71 8.71 -11.19 -6.40
CA PRO A 71 8.39 -12.01 -7.58
C PRO A 71 7.14 -12.90 -7.42
N GLN A 72 6.69 -13.14 -6.19
CA GLN A 72 5.49 -13.93 -5.91
C GLN A 72 4.18 -13.14 -6.10
N ILE A 73 4.26 -11.81 -6.29
CA ILE A 73 3.09 -10.98 -6.59
C ILE A 73 2.63 -11.28 -8.02
N THR A 74 1.57 -12.07 -8.13
CA THR A 74 0.90 -12.36 -9.40
C THR A 74 -0.37 -11.54 -9.56
N GLN A 75 -0.95 -11.54 -10.77
CA GLN A 75 -2.26 -10.93 -11.01
C GLN A 75 -3.34 -11.50 -10.07
N LEU A 76 -3.30 -12.80 -9.79
CA LEU A 76 -4.27 -13.46 -8.91
C LEU A 76 -4.19 -12.91 -7.48
N VAL A 77 -2.99 -12.67 -6.96
CA VAL A 77 -2.77 -12.07 -5.62
C VAL A 77 -3.44 -10.70 -5.54
N VAL A 78 -3.29 -9.86 -6.58
CA VAL A 78 -3.91 -8.53 -6.59
C VAL A 78 -5.43 -8.62 -6.71
N CYS A 79 -5.96 -9.54 -7.52
CA CYS A 79 -7.41 -9.76 -7.64
C CYS A 79 -8.03 -10.22 -6.30
N LEU A 80 -7.38 -11.14 -5.59
CA LEU A 80 -7.84 -11.62 -4.29
C LEU A 80 -7.84 -10.49 -3.24
N PHE A 81 -6.80 -9.63 -3.25
CA PHE A 81 -6.78 -8.46 -2.37
C PHE A 81 -7.92 -7.48 -2.67
N ILE A 82 -8.21 -7.21 -3.95
CA ILE A 82 -9.32 -6.34 -4.34
C ILE A 82 -10.66 -6.95 -3.89
N GLN A 83 -10.84 -8.26 -4.07
CA GLN A 83 -12.05 -8.96 -3.64
C GLN A 83 -12.26 -8.84 -2.13
N GLU A 84 -11.22 -9.03 -1.31
CA GLU A 84 -11.30 -8.83 0.14
C GLU A 84 -11.68 -7.39 0.53
N LEU A 85 -11.09 -6.40 -0.14
CA LEU A 85 -11.43 -5.01 0.14
C LEU A 85 -12.90 -4.72 -0.18
N GLN A 86 -13.46 -5.32 -1.23
CA GLN A 86 -14.85 -5.14 -1.63
C GLN A 86 -15.85 -5.68 -0.59
N GLU A 87 -15.45 -6.63 0.26
CA GLU A 87 -16.33 -7.18 1.30
C GLU A 87 -16.62 -6.17 2.42
N THR A 88 -15.70 -5.22 2.65
CA THR A 88 -15.74 -4.34 3.84
C THR A 88 -15.64 -2.85 3.52
N ASN A 89 -15.34 -2.47 2.28
CA ASN A 89 -15.06 -1.09 1.91
C ASN A 89 -15.97 -0.59 0.77
N SER A 90 -16.17 0.73 0.73
CA SER A 90 -16.84 1.38 -0.41
C SER A 90 -16.02 1.25 -1.70
N ALA A 91 -16.67 1.31 -2.86
CA ALA A 91 -15.99 1.28 -4.16
C ALA A 91 -14.91 2.37 -4.30
N GLN A 92 -15.13 3.56 -3.71
CA GLN A 92 -14.15 4.63 -3.70
C GLN A 92 -12.92 4.26 -2.87
N SER A 93 -13.12 3.70 -1.68
CA SER A 93 -12.04 3.24 -0.82
C SER A 93 -11.21 2.13 -1.50
N VAL A 94 -11.86 1.14 -2.11
CA VAL A 94 -11.19 0.08 -2.88
C VAL A 94 -10.31 0.67 -3.99
N LEU A 95 -10.83 1.66 -4.73
CA LEU A 95 -10.08 2.35 -5.77
C LEU A 95 -8.86 3.09 -5.21
N ASP A 96 -8.98 3.71 -4.04
CA ASP A 96 -7.87 4.43 -3.41
C ASP A 96 -6.77 3.48 -2.92
N TYR A 97 -7.12 2.34 -2.30
CA TYR A 97 -6.17 1.27 -2.01
C TYR A 97 -5.46 0.81 -3.28
N PHE A 98 -6.22 0.53 -4.34
CA PHE A 98 -5.64 0.07 -5.61
C PHE A 98 -4.64 1.07 -6.20
N LYS A 99 -4.93 2.38 -6.15
CA LYS A 99 -3.99 3.41 -6.66
C LYS A 99 -2.66 3.38 -5.90
N GLN A 100 -2.69 3.26 -4.57
CA GLN A 100 -1.46 3.22 -3.76
C GLN A 100 -0.67 1.93 -4.02
N VAL A 101 -1.36 0.79 -4.05
CA VAL A 101 -0.74 -0.53 -4.34
C VAL A 101 -0.17 -0.57 -5.75
N ARG A 102 -0.88 -0.01 -6.74
CA ARG A 102 -0.40 0.12 -8.12
C ARG A 102 0.89 0.93 -8.20
N ARG A 103 0.98 2.05 -7.48
CA ARG A 103 2.21 2.85 -7.45
C ARG A 103 3.38 2.05 -6.87
N PHE A 104 3.14 1.31 -5.80
CA PHE A 104 4.15 0.44 -5.21
C PHE A 104 4.59 -0.68 -6.17
N ILE A 105 3.67 -1.40 -6.78
CA ILE A 105 3.99 -2.48 -7.73
C ILE A 105 4.76 -1.93 -8.95
N ASN A 106 4.38 -0.77 -9.48
CA ASN A 106 5.14 -0.13 -10.55
C ASN A 106 6.58 0.17 -10.11
N TRP A 107 6.76 0.68 -8.88
CA TRP A 107 8.11 0.90 -8.32
C TRP A 107 8.90 -0.41 -8.20
N LEU A 108 8.27 -1.52 -7.81
CA LEU A 108 8.93 -2.84 -7.77
C LEU A 108 9.41 -3.28 -9.16
N ILE A 109 8.64 -2.98 -10.21
CA ILE A 109 9.00 -3.30 -11.60
C ILE A 109 10.12 -2.39 -12.09
N GLU A 110 10.05 -1.09 -11.81
CA GLU A 110 11.09 -0.11 -12.14
C GLU A 110 12.45 -0.41 -11.47
N ASN A 111 12.44 -1.16 -10.36
CA ASN A 111 13.64 -1.58 -9.62
C ASN A 111 13.98 -3.07 -9.84
N ASP A 112 13.46 -3.68 -10.91
CA ASP A 112 13.73 -5.07 -11.32
C ASP A 112 13.41 -6.13 -10.24
N GLN A 113 12.58 -5.80 -9.25
CA GLN A 113 12.17 -6.72 -8.20
C GLN A 113 11.04 -7.65 -8.66
N ILE A 114 10.29 -7.24 -9.68
CA ILE A 114 9.28 -8.06 -10.36
C ILE A 114 9.49 -7.92 -11.86
N THR A 115 9.60 -9.04 -12.56
CA THR A 115 9.79 -9.09 -14.03
C THR A 115 8.48 -9.16 -14.81
N THR A 116 7.39 -9.61 -14.17
CA THR A 116 6.06 -9.69 -14.79
C THR A 116 5.22 -8.47 -14.40
N TYR A 117 4.31 -8.02 -15.25
CA TYR A 117 3.36 -6.94 -14.91
C TYR A 117 2.04 -7.54 -14.37
N PRO A 118 1.84 -7.68 -13.04
CA PRO A 118 0.68 -8.35 -12.45
C PRO A 118 -0.59 -7.50 -12.53
N LEU A 119 -0.48 -6.23 -12.91
CA LEU A 119 -1.60 -5.29 -12.99
C LEU A 119 -2.33 -5.33 -14.33
N LYS A 120 -1.94 -6.24 -15.23
CA LYS A 120 -2.57 -6.38 -16.55
C LYS A 120 -4.04 -6.79 -16.38
N ASN A 121 -4.95 -6.09 -17.06
CA ASN A 121 -6.38 -6.44 -17.15
C ASN A 121 -7.14 -6.55 -15.80
N ILE A 122 -6.68 -5.88 -14.75
CA ILE A 122 -7.42 -5.82 -13.48
C ILE A 122 -8.70 -4.99 -13.66
N ARG A 123 -9.83 -5.58 -13.30
CA ARG A 123 -11.14 -4.91 -13.30
C ARG A 123 -11.42 -4.34 -11.91
N LEU A 124 -11.75 -3.06 -11.86
CA LEU A 124 -12.05 -2.35 -10.61
C LEU A 124 -13.56 -2.10 -10.47
N PRO A 125 -14.08 -1.95 -9.24
CA PRO A 125 -15.47 -1.58 -9.03
C PRO A 125 -15.75 -0.19 -9.64
N LYS A 126 -16.92 -0.03 -10.24
CA LYS A 126 -17.37 1.27 -10.76
C LYS A 126 -17.73 2.18 -9.58
N VAL A 127 -17.08 3.34 -9.49
CA VAL A 127 -17.42 4.35 -8.49
C VAL A 127 -18.53 5.24 -9.03
N PRO A 128 -19.71 5.32 -8.37
CA PRO A 128 -20.76 6.25 -8.78
C PRO A 128 -20.29 7.69 -8.57
N ARG A 129 -20.50 8.56 -9.57
CA ARG A 129 -20.16 9.99 -9.45
C ARG A 129 -21.14 10.64 -8.48
N LYS A 130 -20.62 11.14 -7.35
CA LYS A 130 -21.41 11.98 -6.44
C LYS A 130 -21.56 13.36 -7.08
N ILE A 131 -22.77 13.70 -7.53
CA ILE A 131 -23.10 15.06 -7.95
C ILE A 131 -23.17 15.90 -6.67
N ILE A 132 -22.15 16.71 -6.42
CA ILE A 132 -22.16 17.67 -5.31
C ILE A 132 -23.04 18.82 -5.76
N GLN A 133 -24.20 18.99 -5.14
CA GLN A 133 -25.01 20.18 -5.37
C GLN A 133 -24.30 21.38 -4.72
N PRO A 134 -24.07 22.47 -5.47
CA PRO A 134 -23.46 23.67 -4.91
C PRO A 134 -24.35 24.23 -3.80
N PHE A 135 -23.73 24.71 -2.72
CA PHE A 135 -24.42 25.33 -1.60
C PHE A 135 -25.14 26.59 -2.10
N ASN A 136 -26.48 26.65 -1.97
CA ASN A 136 -27.26 27.81 -2.35
C ASN A 136 -27.53 28.67 -1.10
N LYS A 137 -27.26 29.97 -1.19
CA LYS A 137 -27.25 30.92 -0.05
C LYS A 137 -28.62 31.18 0.62
N GLU A 138 -29.69 30.54 0.16
CA GLU A 138 -31.07 30.79 0.60
C GLU A 138 -31.48 30.03 1.88
N GLN A 139 -30.52 29.39 2.57
CA GLN A 139 -30.77 28.59 3.78
C GLN A 139 -30.25 29.25 5.08
N CYS A 140 -30.17 30.58 5.13
CA CYS A 140 -29.85 31.35 6.35
C CYS A 140 -31.09 32.06 6.90
#